data_AF-A0A2P2MXY6-F1
#
_entry.id   AF-A0A2P2MXY6-F1
#
_cell.length_a   1.000
_cell.length_b   1.000
_cell.length_c   1.000
_cell.angle_alpha   90.00
_cell.angle_beta   90.00
_cell.angle_gamma   90.00
#
_symmetry.space_group_name_H-M   'P 1'
#
loop_
_entity.id
_entity.type
_entity.pdbx_description
1 polymer ?
#
loop_
_entity_poly.entity_id
_entity_poly.type
_entity_poly.pdbx_seq_one_letter_code
_entity_poly.pdbx_strand_id
1 'polypeptide(L)'
;MKLKLELGPVFYRWGFDRMGEEVSISWTVKEEMRFKDMVRSSPPSLGMSLWNHANRYFPRRTREELVSYYFNVFLVRRRSYQNRVTPKEIDSDDDDSDFGSFAYSYGLAAAKFPGADELICSENKQCIDFQ
;
A
#
# COMPACT_ATOMS: atom_id res chain seq x y z
N MET A 1 0.05 13.50 12.07
CA MET A 1 0.22 12.57 13.21
C MET A 1 -0.87 12.71 14.28
N LYS A 2 -2.15 12.47 13.94
CA LYS A 2 -3.26 12.49 14.92
C LYS A 2 -3.24 11.24 15.80
N LEU A 3 -3.08 10.07 15.18
CA LEU A 3 -3.04 8.77 15.88
C LEU A 3 -1.93 8.67 16.93
N LYS A 4 -0.73 9.19 16.63
CA LYS A 4 0.39 9.24 17.58
C LYS A 4 0.09 10.12 18.80
N LEU A 5 -0.64 11.22 18.61
CA LEU A 5 -1.07 12.09 19.71
C LEU A 5 -2.16 11.44 20.56
N GLU A 6 -3.12 10.76 19.93
CA GLU A 6 -4.22 10.09 20.62
C GLU A 6 -3.78 8.86 21.41
N LEU A 7 -2.87 8.06 20.86
CA LEU A 7 -2.38 6.83 21.50
C LEU A 7 -1.19 7.06 22.45
N GLY A 8 -0.47 8.18 22.30
CA GLY A 8 0.68 8.51 23.12
C GLY A 8 1.71 7.37 23.17
N PRO A 9 2.18 6.94 24.37
CA PRO A 9 3.18 5.86 24.50
C PRO A 9 2.73 4.51 23.93
N VAL A 10 1.43 4.27 23.82
CA VAL A 10 0.88 3.01 23.29
C VAL A 10 1.19 2.86 21.80
N PHE A 11 1.36 3.98 21.08
CA PHE A 11 1.75 4.00 19.67
C PHE A 11 3.00 3.15 19.41
N TYR A 12 4.02 3.31 20.25
CA TYR A 12 5.28 2.58 20.15
C TYR A 12 5.16 1.13 20.65
N ARG A 13 4.40 0.91 21.72
CA ARG A 13 4.19 -0.45 22.26
C ARG A 13 3.48 -1.37 21.27
N TRP A 14 2.58 -0.82 20.46
CA TRP A 14 1.88 -1.59 19.42
C TRP A 14 2.63 -1.59 18.08
N GLY A 15 3.78 -0.93 17.99
CA GLY A 15 4.63 -0.93 16.80
C GLY A 15 4.13 -0.06 15.66
N PHE A 16 3.26 0.91 15.92
CA PHE A 16 2.79 1.83 14.87
C PHE A 16 3.90 2.70 14.29
N ASP A 17 5.00 2.89 15.02
CA ASP A 17 6.23 3.54 14.55
C ASP A 17 6.97 2.72 13.49
N ARG A 18 6.61 1.45 13.32
CA ARG A 18 7.22 0.52 12.37
C ARG A 18 6.23 0.07 11.29
N MET A 19 5.18 0.84 11.05
CA MET A 19 4.24 0.57 9.96
C MET A 19 3.66 1.83 9.32
N GLY A 20 2.99 1.63 8.18
CA GLY A 20 2.27 2.67 7.47
C GLY A 20 3.17 3.82 7.01
N GLU A 21 2.75 5.04 7.34
CA GLU A 21 3.43 6.27 6.91
C GLU A 21 4.89 6.32 7.37
N GLU A 22 5.17 5.96 8.63
CA GLU A 22 6.51 6.04 9.22
C GLU A 22 7.55 5.19 8.47
N VAL A 23 7.18 3.98 8.04
CA VAL A 23 8.08 3.13 7.23
C VAL A 23 8.17 3.64 5.79
N SER A 24 7.07 4.18 5.24
CA SER A 24 7.07 4.64 3.85
C SER A 24 7.94 5.88 3.60
N ILE A 25 8.20 6.70 4.62
CA ILE A 25 9.03 7.91 4.50
C ILE A 25 10.46 7.57 4.04
N SER A 26 10.99 6.41 4.41
CA SER A 26 12.32 5.98 3.99
C SER A 26 12.37 5.44 2.57
N TRP A 27 11.24 5.40 1.84
CA TRP A 27 11.12 4.83 0.50
C TRP A 27 10.82 5.92 -0.52
N THR A 28 11.67 6.01 -1.54
CA THR A 28 11.45 6.93 -2.65
C THR A 28 10.38 6.39 -3.59
N VAL A 29 9.67 7.27 -4.31
CA VAL A 29 8.67 6.87 -5.33
C VAL A 29 9.23 5.85 -6.33
N LYS A 30 10.50 6.02 -6.71
CA LYS A 30 11.20 5.08 -7.61
C LYS A 30 11.42 3.71 -6.98
N GLU A 31 11.76 3.65 -5.70
CA GLU A 31 11.84 2.39 -4.95
C GLU A 31 10.46 1.75 -4.81
N GLU A 32 9.41 2.51 -4.51
CA GLU A 32 8.04 1.97 -4.41
C GLU A 32 7.56 1.38 -5.76
N MET A 33 7.82 2.07 -6.88
CA MET A 33 7.49 1.58 -8.22
C MET A 33 8.26 0.29 -8.53
N ARG A 34 9.57 0.26 -8.26
CA ARG A 34 10.38 -0.94 -8.45
C ARG A 34 9.89 -2.11 -7.58
N PHE A 35 9.41 -1.81 -6.37
CA PHE A 35 8.88 -2.83 -5.47
C PHE A 35 7.61 -3.45 -6.03
N LYS A 36 6.71 -2.64 -6.59
CA LYS A 36 5.52 -3.11 -7.30
C LYS A 36 5.87 -4.02 -8.47
N ASP A 37 6.85 -3.61 -9.28
CA ASP A 37 7.31 -4.44 -10.40
C ASP A 37 7.89 -5.78 -9.95
N MET A 38 8.64 -5.80 -8.85
CA MET A 38 9.18 -7.03 -8.25
C MET A 38 8.07 -7.96 -7.74
N VAL A 39 7.03 -7.43 -7.09
CA VAL A 39 5.90 -8.23 -6.60
C VAL A 39 5.11 -8.79 -7.79
N ARG A 40 4.83 -7.97 -8.81
CA ARG A 40 4.11 -8.39 -10.02
C ARG A 40 4.87 -9.45 -10.82
N SER A 41 6.20 -9.41 -10.82
CA SER A 41 7.02 -10.41 -11.51
C SER A 41 7.16 -11.74 -10.76
N SER A 42 6.71 -11.79 -9.50
CA SER A 42 6.79 -12.98 -8.64
C SER A 42 5.44 -13.24 -7.94
N PRO A 43 4.40 -13.64 -8.70
CA PRO A 43 3.10 -13.92 -8.11
C PRO A 43 3.22 -15.05 -7.08
N PRO A 44 2.51 -14.96 -5.93
CA PRO A 44 2.46 -16.03 -4.92
C PRO A 44 2.15 -17.41 -5.49
N SER A 45 1.29 -17.50 -6.51
CA SER A 45 0.98 -18.77 -7.22
C SER A 45 2.18 -19.39 -7.96
N LEU A 46 3.23 -18.62 -8.25
CA LEU A 46 4.43 -19.12 -8.93
C LEU A 46 5.37 -19.90 -7.99
N GLY A 47 5.11 -19.95 -6.68
CA GLY A 47 5.90 -20.71 -5.70
C GLY A 47 7.35 -20.26 -5.53
N MET A 48 7.81 -19.27 -6.30
CA MET A 48 9.11 -18.65 -6.16
C MET A 48 9.06 -17.67 -5.00
N SER A 49 9.87 -17.94 -3.96
CA SER A 49 10.10 -16.99 -2.87
C SER A 49 10.46 -15.63 -3.49
N LEU A 50 9.52 -14.67 -3.45
CA LEU A 50 9.65 -13.26 -3.86
C LEU A 50 11.03 -12.69 -3.47
N TRP A 51 11.52 -13.12 -2.32
CA TRP A 51 12.76 -12.71 -1.70
C TRP A 51 14.04 -13.24 -2.37
N ASN A 52 13.97 -14.37 -3.09
CA ASN A 52 15.14 -14.98 -3.75
C ASN A 52 15.76 -14.05 -4.80
N HIS A 53 14.98 -13.13 -5.34
CA HIS A 53 15.41 -12.20 -6.39
C HIS A 53 15.43 -10.75 -5.94
N ALA A 54 15.07 -10.49 -4.69
CA ALA A 54 14.92 -9.15 -4.16
C ALA A 54 16.22 -8.35 -4.19
N ASN A 55 17.38 -9.01 -4.00
CA ASN A 55 18.70 -8.35 -4.10
C ASN A 55 18.99 -7.81 -5.53
N ARG A 56 18.38 -8.39 -6.58
CA ARG A 56 18.51 -7.87 -7.95
C ARG A 56 17.79 -6.53 -8.12
N TYR A 57 16.65 -6.36 -7.45
CA TYR A 57 15.87 -5.12 -7.48
C TYR A 57 16.41 -4.09 -6.50
N PHE A 58 16.85 -4.52 -5.33
CA PHE A 58 17.25 -3.65 -4.22
C PHE A 58 18.61 -4.05 -3.63
N PRO A 59 19.72 -3.77 -4.32
CA PRO A 59 21.06 -4.15 -3.85
C PRO A 59 21.52 -3.38 -2.60
N ARG A 60 20.80 -2.32 -2.22
CA ARG A 60 21.11 -1.47 -1.07
C ARG A 60 20.16 -1.67 0.11
N ARG A 61 19.17 -2.56 -0.01
CA ARG A 61 18.21 -2.85 1.06
C ARG A 61 18.41 -4.25 1.57
N THR A 62 18.26 -4.42 2.88
CA THR A 62 18.29 -5.76 3.48
C THR A 62 16.98 -6.48 3.25
N ARG A 63 16.98 -7.81 3.38
CA ARG A 63 15.76 -8.60 3.26
C ARG A 63 14.72 -8.16 4.29
N GLU A 64 15.15 -7.82 5.50
CA GLU A 64 14.30 -7.36 6.60
C GLU A 64 13.59 -6.04 6.25
N GLU A 65 14.28 -5.08 5.62
CA GLU A 65 13.66 -3.84 5.15
C GLU A 65 12.58 -4.10 4.08
N LEU A 66 12.86 -5.01 3.14
CA LEU A 66 11.93 -5.35 2.07
C LEU A 66 10.69 -6.11 2.61
N VAL A 67 10.90 -7.05 3.54
CA VAL A 67 9.83 -7.77 4.22
C VAL A 67 8.99 -6.81 5.07
N SER A 68 9.64 -5.92 5.81
CA SER A 68 8.95 -4.89 6.60
C SER A 68 8.08 -4.01 5.70
N TYR A 69 8.63 -3.49 4.59
CA TYR A 69 7.86 -2.67 3.66
C TYR A 69 6.68 -3.42 3.04
N TYR A 70 6.84 -4.71 2.72
CA TYR A 70 5.76 -5.54 2.18
C TYR A 70 4.57 -5.61 3.13
N PHE A 71 4.79 -6.07 4.36
CA PHE A 71 3.71 -6.28 5.31
C PHE A 71 3.17 -4.98 5.90
N ASN A 72 4.05 -4.03 6.18
CA ASN A 72 3.68 -2.84 6.95
C ASN A 72 3.25 -1.65 6.08
N VAL A 73 3.55 -1.67 4.78
CA VAL A 73 3.19 -0.57 3.86
C VAL A 73 2.41 -1.10 2.67
N PHE A 74 3.02 -1.98 1.87
CA PHE A 74 2.46 -2.42 0.60
C PHE A 74 1.12 -3.15 0.76
N LEU A 75 1.06 -4.19 1.60
CA LEU A 75 -0.16 -4.96 1.83
C LEU A 75 -1.26 -4.13 2.49
N VAL A 76 -0.93 -3.29 3.47
CA VAL A 76 -1.91 -2.42 4.15
C VAL A 76 -2.53 -1.42 3.16
N ARG A 77 -1.71 -0.80 2.30
CA ARG A 77 -2.20 0.08 1.23
C ARG A 77 -3.06 -0.68 0.23
N ARG A 78 -2.66 -1.90 -0.12
CA ARG A 78 -3.42 -2.79 -1.01
C ARG A 78 -4.81 -3.10 -0.46
N ARG A 79 -4.89 -3.59 0.78
CA ARG A 79 -6.18 -3.90 1.41
C ARG A 79 -7.04 -2.66 1.63
N SER A 80 -6.43 -1.53 2.00
CA SER A 80 -7.16 -0.26 2.14
C SER A 80 -7.81 0.18 0.82
N TYR A 81 -7.16 -0.06 -0.32
CA TYR A 81 -7.71 0.26 -1.63
C TYR A 81 -8.85 -0.69 -2.01
N GLN A 82 -8.65 -2.00 -1.92
CA GLN A 82 -9.69 -3.00 -2.21
C GLN A 82 -10.96 -2.75 -1.37
N ASN A 83 -10.79 -2.44 -0.08
CA ASN A 83 -11.91 -2.13 0.81
C ASN A 83 -12.67 -0.85 0.41
N ARG A 84 -12.02 0.11 -0.26
CA ARG A 84 -12.64 1.37 -0.68
C ARG A 84 -13.21 1.32 -2.10
N VAL A 85 -12.56 0.59 -3.00
CA VAL A 85 -12.85 0.62 -4.44
C VAL A 85 -13.61 -0.61 -4.91
N THR A 86 -13.34 -1.79 -4.34
CA THR A 86 -14.03 -3.04 -4.69
C THR A 86 -14.71 -3.67 -3.47
N PRO A 87 -15.58 -2.93 -2.75
CA PRO A 87 -16.14 -3.38 -1.47
C PRO A 87 -17.08 -4.60 -1.60
N LYS A 88 -17.51 -4.95 -2.81
CA LYS A 88 -18.40 -6.10 -3.08
C LYS A 88 -17.65 -7.39 -3.41
N GLU A 89 -16.36 -7.31 -3.70
CA GLU A 89 -15.50 -8.42 -4.10
C GLU A 89 -14.31 -8.51 -3.13
N ILE A 90 -14.63 -8.75 -1.85
CA ILE A 90 -13.62 -8.87 -0.79
C ILE A 90 -13.16 -10.32 -0.75
N ASP A 91 -12.06 -10.60 -1.45
CA ASP A 91 -11.32 -11.85 -1.32
C ASP A 91 -9.98 -11.59 -0.62
N SER A 92 -9.87 -12.09 0.62
CA SER A 92 -8.66 -11.93 1.43
C SER A 92 -7.52 -12.87 1.03
N ASP A 93 -7.80 -13.87 0.18
CA ASP A 93 -6.82 -14.87 -0.25
C ASP A 93 -6.32 -14.58 -1.67
N ASP A 94 -7.00 -13.70 -2.42
CA ASP A 94 -6.56 -13.25 -3.74
C ASP A 94 -5.41 -12.22 -3.63
N ASP A 95 -4.19 -12.76 -3.60
CA ASP A 95 -2.95 -12.01 -3.69
C ASP A 95 -2.44 -11.85 -5.15
N ASP A 96 -3.10 -12.45 -6.14
CA ASP A 96 -2.65 -12.52 -7.53
C ASP A 96 -3.30 -11.46 -8.45
N SER A 97 -4.44 -10.86 -8.06
CA SER A 97 -5.09 -9.82 -8.85
C SER A 97 -4.23 -8.55 -9.05
N ASP A 98 -4.20 -8.05 -10.28
CA ASP A 98 -3.45 -6.84 -10.64
C ASP A 98 -4.01 -5.63 -9.88
N PHE A 99 -3.09 -4.85 -9.30
CA PHE A 99 -3.47 -3.64 -8.60
C PHE A 99 -3.87 -2.61 -9.65
N GLY A 100 -5.10 -2.10 -9.57
CA GLY A 100 -5.51 -0.90 -10.31
C GLY A 100 -4.38 0.13 -10.23
N SER A 101 -3.87 0.54 -11.40
CA SER A 101 -2.56 1.18 -11.49
C SER A 101 -2.45 2.38 -10.55
N PHE A 102 -1.42 2.39 -9.71
CA PHE A 102 -0.99 3.60 -9.01
C PHE A 102 -0.37 4.55 -10.03
N ALA A 103 -1.21 5.16 -10.87
CA ALA A 103 -0.87 6.42 -11.48
C ALA A 103 -0.85 7.46 -10.35
N TYR A 104 0.35 7.66 -9.82
CA TYR A 104 0.80 8.83 -9.09
C TYR A 104 0.22 9.08 -7.68
N SER A 105 1.03 9.77 -6.90
CA SER A 105 0.68 10.51 -5.69
C SER A 105 -0.74 11.05 -5.75
N TYR A 106 -1.44 11.00 -4.61
CA TYR A 106 -2.65 11.78 -4.30
C TYR A 106 -3.07 12.75 -5.42
N GLY A 107 -4.08 12.37 -6.20
CA GLY A 107 -4.88 13.35 -6.95
C GLY A 107 -4.70 13.49 -8.47
N LEU A 108 -4.15 12.55 -9.22
CA LEU A 108 -4.19 12.66 -10.70
C LEU A 108 -4.76 11.42 -11.41
N ALA A 109 -6.02 11.61 -11.84
CA ALA A 109 -6.77 10.89 -12.86
C ALA A 109 -6.86 9.35 -12.70
N ALA A 110 -7.99 8.91 -12.15
CA ALA A 110 -8.49 7.57 -12.37
C ALA A 110 -8.48 7.24 -13.87
N ALA A 111 -7.74 6.20 -14.25
CA ALA A 111 -7.79 5.68 -15.61
C ALA A 111 -9.25 5.25 -15.90
N LYS A 112 -9.88 5.91 -16.87
CA LYS A 112 -11.24 5.58 -17.30
C LYS A 112 -11.21 4.26 -18.06
N PHE A 113 -11.63 3.19 -17.41
CA PHE A 113 -12.04 1.96 -18.10
C PHE A 113 -13.48 2.11 -18.58
N PRO A 114 -13.81 1.79 -19.85
CA PRO A 114 -15.19 1.81 -20.33
C PRO A 114 -15.95 0.66 -19.66
N GLY A 115 -16.85 0.99 -18.73
CA GLY A 115 -17.69 0.02 -18.01
C GLY A 115 -17.55 0.02 -16.49
N ALA A 116 -16.61 0.77 -15.92
CA ALA A 116 -16.63 1.06 -14.49
C ALA A 116 -17.63 2.19 -14.26
N ASP A 117 -18.81 1.85 -13.75
CA ASP A 117 -19.70 2.81 -13.12
C ASP A 117 -18.84 3.66 -12.17
N GLU A 118 -18.85 4.97 -12.38
CA GLU A 118 -17.86 5.90 -11.85
C GLU A 118 -17.89 5.81 -10.31
N LEU A 119 -17.05 4.94 -9.73
CA LEU A 119 -16.82 4.84 -8.29
C LEU A 119 -15.97 6.05 -7.93
N ILE A 120 -16.63 7.21 -7.98
CA ILE A 120 -16.15 8.46 -7.40
C ILE A 120 -16.03 8.14 -5.92
N CYS A 121 -14.80 7.87 -5.51
CA CYS A 121 -14.44 7.85 -4.11
C CYS A 121 -14.86 9.22 -3.57
N SER A 122 -16.01 9.28 -2.89
CA SER A 122 -16.58 10.53 -2.41
C SER A 122 -15.53 11.19 -1.54
N GLU A 123 -15.06 12.36 -1.93
CA GLU A 123 -14.27 13.21 -1.04
C GLU A 123 -15.02 13.30 0.29
N ASN A 124 -14.34 12.98 1.38
CA ASN A 124 -14.92 13.12 2.71
C ASN A 124 -15.08 14.63 2.98
N LYS A 125 -16.25 15.19 2.61
CA LYS A 125 -16.63 16.58 2.86
C LYS A 125 -17.00 16.83 4.33
N GLN A 126 -16.26 16.25 5.27
CA GLN A 126 -16.42 16.64 6.67
C GLN A 126 -15.92 18.08 6.81
N CYS A 127 -16.89 19.01 6.76
CA CYS A 127 -16.74 20.41 7.12
C CYS A 127 -16.11 20.51 8.51
N ILE A 128 -14.99 21.22 8.60
CA ILE A 128 -14.46 21.73 9.85
C ILE A 128 -15.12 23.07 10.16
N ASP A 129 -16.43 23.07 10.39
CA ASP A 129 -17.10 24.20 11.01
C ASP A 129 -17.15 23.92 12.52
N PHE A 130 -16.15 24.43 13.24
CA PHE A 130 -16.21 24.59 14.68
C PHE A 130 -16.75 25.98 14.98
N GLN A 131 -17.98 26.07 15.51
CA GLN A 131 -18.45 27.18 16.34
C GLN A 131 -18.85 26.64 17.70
#